data_AF-A0A7C5JCV1-F1
#
_entry.id   AF-A0A7C5JCV1-F1
#
_cell.length_a   1.000
_cell.length_b   1.000
_cell.length_c   1.000
_cell.angle_alpha   90.00
_cell.angle_beta   90.00
_cell.angle_gamma   90.00
#
_symmetry.space_group_name_H-M   'P 1'
#
loop_
_entity.id
_entity.type
_entity.pdbx_description
1 polymer ?
#
loop_
_entity_poly.entity_id
_entity_poly.type
_entity_poly.pdbx_seq_one_letter_code
_entity_poly.pdbx_strand_id
1 'polypeptide(L)'
;YDFAHCLSDYIEGITHSICTLEFENNRAVYDWILDTLRLEPPRPHQYEFARLAINYTVMSKRKLLELVEGGYVNGWDDPRMPTIAGYRRRGYTPESILSFCDQIGIAKANSMVDVAQLEFSIRDDLNTKVPRVLCVLDPLKVTIENYEGDEALDASYYPDDVPKEGSRKLPFSKEIYIDREDFTENPPRGYFRLTPEQPVRLKHAYIITCKEVIKDADGTIVEIKAEYHPESKSGQDSSGIKVKSAIQWVSAKEAKRVEIRLYDRLFSSEMPEGVEDLNPNSLKVIKTALIEPAAVVDKPDERFQFEREGYFYADPVDYTDGNPVFNKIVSLKDSWSKKKKTAQPAPKPQAKKVQVDGEVAPMSEAQQALFDRYTGELGLGSEVANTLARDVYLSSFYEEALSRLNSPVGLANMVTNEVARELKQMQTSELKFSAGQIAQLVKMLDEETISSKIAKQVFEEMVKSGDDPIQIVEVRGLVQISDPAEILPIIDEIIANHPDNVAKFKAGNTKLLGFFVGQVLKSTGGKANPKVVNELVAERLR
;
A
#
# COMPACT_ATOMS: atom_id res chain seq x y z
N TYR A 1 -7.89 -23.64 -31.32
CA TYR A 1 -7.51 -23.71 -29.90
C TYR A 1 -8.31 -24.79 -29.20
N ASP A 2 -9.66 -24.68 -29.17
CA ASP A 2 -10.54 -25.61 -28.43
C ASP A 2 -10.36 -27.09 -28.80
N PHE A 3 -10.15 -27.40 -30.08
CA PHE A 3 -9.86 -28.77 -30.52
C PHE A 3 -8.52 -29.31 -30.03
N ALA A 4 -7.48 -28.47 -29.99
CA ALA A 4 -6.13 -28.92 -29.67
C ALA A 4 -5.87 -28.97 -28.16
N HIS A 5 -6.44 -28.04 -27.39
CA HIS A 5 -6.14 -27.89 -25.96
C HIS A 5 -6.52 -29.15 -25.15
N CYS A 6 -7.78 -29.59 -25.25
CA CYS A 6 -8.26 -30.78 -24.54
C CYS A 6 -7.53 -32.07 -24.95
N LEU A 7 -7.17 -32.21 -26.22
CA LEU A 7 -6.42 -33.37 -26.71
C LEU A 7 -4.97 -33.35 -26.25
N SER A 8 -4.35 -32.16 -26.18
CA SER A 8 -3.00 -32.02 -25.62
C SER A 8 -2.99 -32.41 -24.15
N ASP A 9 -3.94 -31.89 -23.37
CA ASP A 9 -4.11 -32.27 -21.95
C ASP A 9 -4.30 -33.78 -21.78
N TYR A 10 -5.10 -34.42 -22.64
CA TYR A 10 -5.31 -35.86 -22.60
C TYR A 10 -4.04 -36.64 -22.93
N ILE A 11 -3.33 -36.28 -24.01
CA ILE A 11 -2.10 -36.94 -24.47
C ILE A 11 -0.98 -36.81 -23.43
N GLU A 12 -0.90 -35.66 -22.75
CA GLU A 12 0.10 -35.38 -21.72
C GLU A 12 -0.28 -35.95 -20.33
N GLY A 13 -1.48 -36.53 -20.18
CA GLY A 13 -1.93 -37.11 -18.92
C GLY A 13 -2.24 -36.07 -17.84
N ILE A 14 -2.65 -34.87 -18.24
CA ILE A 14 -3.05 -33.80 -17.33
C ILE A 14 -4.27 -34.23 -16.51
N THR A 15 -4.27 -33.92 -15.22
CA THR A 15 -5.42 -34.17 -14.33
C THR A 15 -6.26 -32.92 -14.13
N HIS A 16 -5.61 -31.77 -13.92
CA HIS A 16 -6.23 -30.48 -13.67
C HIS A 16 -5.71 -29.47 -14.70
N SER A 17 -6.52 -29.19 -15.71
CA SER A 17 -6.24 -28.15 -16.70
C SER A 17 -6.73 -26.81 -16.15
N ILE A 18 -5.80 -25.97 -15.68
CA ILE A 18 -6.12 -24.73 -14.97
C ILE A 18 -6.01 -23.56 -15.95
N CYS A 19 -7.13 -22.89 -16.23
CA CYS A 19 -7.19 -21.74 -17.14
C CYS A 19 -7.94 -20.55 -16.51
N THR A 20 -8.05 -19.44 -17.23
CA THR A 20 -8.76 -18.26 -16.72
C THR A 20 -10.25 -18.28 -17.10
N LEU A 21 -11.07 -17.50 -16.41
CA LEU A 21 -12.54 -17.45 -16.59
C LEU A 21 -13.00 -17.13 -18.02
N GLU A 22 -12.15 -16.51 -18.84
CA GLU A 22 -12.43 -16.26 -20.25
C GLU A 22 -12.73 -17.56 -21.04
N PHE A 23 -12.34 -18.73 -20.53
CA PHE A 23 -12.59 -20.04 -21.14
C PHE A 23 -13.69 -20.86 -20.44
N GLU A 24 -14.46 -20.26 -19.53
CA GLU A 24 -15.51 -20.98 -18.80
C GLU A 24 -16.57 -21.56 -19.74
N ASN A 25 -17.05 -20.77 -20.71
CA ASN A 25 -18.00 -21.24 -21.73
C ASN A 25 -17.38 -22.30 -22.66
N ASN A 26 -16.06 -22.24 -22.89
CA ASN A 26 -15.34 -23.18 -23.74
C ASN A 26 -15.23 -24.58 -23.11
N ARG A 27 -15.45 -24.72 -21.80
CA ARG A 27 -15.45 -26.02 -21.12
C ARG A 27 -16.44 -27.00 -21.73
N ALA A 28 -17.62 -26.53 -22.14
CA ALA A 28 -18.61 -27.40 -22.78
C ALA A 28 -18.07 -28.02 -24.08
N VAL A 29 -17.26 -27.27 -24.83
CA VAL A 29 -16.58 -27.78 -26.05
C VAL A 29 -15.43 -28.70 -25.69
N TYR A 30 -14.66 -28.35 -24.65
CA TYR A 30 -13.58 -29.19 -24.10
C TYR A 30 -14.10 -30.58 -23.75
N ASP A 31 -15.15 -30.66 -22.93
CA ASP A 31 -15.76 -31.92 -22.49
C ASP A 31 -16.39 -32.67 -23.67
N TRP A 32 -17.10 -31.95 -24.56
CA TRP A 32 -17.72 -32.55 -25.74
C TRP A 32 -16.72 -33.27 -26.66
N ILE A 33 -15.52 -32.73 -26.87
CA ILE A 33 -14.49 -33.37 -27.69
C ILE A 33 -14.01 -34.67 -27.05
N LEU A 34 -13.69 -34.63 -25.74
CA LEU A 34 -13.22 -35.81 -24.99
C LEU A 34 -14.27 -36.92 -24.97
N ASP A 35 -15.54 -36.55 -24.80
CA ASP A 35 -16.69 -37.48 -24.83
C ASP A 35 -16.91 -38.06 -26.25
N THR A 36 -16.88 -37.20 -27.28
CA THR A 36 -17.16 -37.60 -28.67
C THR A 36 -16.11 -38.57 -29.20
N LEU A 37 -14.83 -38.35 -28.84
CA LEU A 37 -13.74 -39.24 -29.23
C LEU A 37 -13.65 -40.51 -28.36
N ARG A 38 -14.51 -40.64 -27.33
CA ARG A 38 -14.57 -41.80 -26.43
C ARG A 38 -13.20 -42.14 -25.83
N LEU A 39 -12.51 -41.10 -25.36
CA LEU A 39 -11.18 -41.25 -24.79
C LEU A 39 -11.28 -41.95 -23.42
N GLU A 40 -10.42 -42.96 -23.21
CA GLU A 40 -10.43 -43.78 -22.00
C GLU A 40 -9.88 -43.01 -20.79
N PRO A 41 -10.42 -43.22 -19.57
CA PRO A 41 -9.88 -42.62 -18.35
C PRO A 41 -8.42 -43.03 -18.03
N PRO A 42 -7.68 -42.20 -17.26
CA PRO A 42 -8.09 -40.92 -16.67
C PRO A 42 -8.18 -39.80 -17.71
N ARG A 43 -9.13 -38.88 -17.52
CA ARG A 43 -9.34 -37.72 -18.41
C ARG A 43 -9.00 -36.42 -17.67
N PRO A 44 -8.47 -35.41 -18.38
CA PRO A 44 -8.25 -34.10 -17.79
C PRO A 44 -9.59 -33.41 -17.49
N HIS A 45 -9.59 -32.58 -16.46
CA HIS A 45 -10.73 -31.71 -16.12
C HIS A 45 -10.29 -30.25 -16.10
N GLN A 46 -11.09 -29.39 -16.74
CA GLN A 46 -10.83 -27.95 -16.77
C GLN A 46 -11.34 -27.27 -15.49
N TYR A 47 -10.51 -26.40 -14.92
CA TYR A 47 -10.82 -25.54 -13.77
C TYR A 47 -10.38 -24.11 -14.05
N GLU A 48 -11.25 -23.15 -13.75
CA GLU A 48 -11.03 -21.74 -14.04
C GLU A 48 -10.77 -20.93 -12.79
N PHE A 49 -9.94 -19.90 -12.92
CA PHE A 49 -9.75 -18.86 -11.92
C PHE A 49 -9.81 -17.47 -12.55
N ALA A 50 -10.09 -16.46 -11.74
CA ALA A 50 -10.10 -15.07 -12.17
C ALA A 50 -8.69 -14.61 -12.55
N ARG A 51 -8.57 -13.95 -13.69
CA ARG A 51 -7.29 -13.40 -14.14
C ARG A 51 -6.85 -12.25 -13.22
N LEU A 52 -5.55 -12.17 -12.96
CA LEU A 52 -4.94 -11.04 -12.27
C LEU A 52 -5.15 -9.73 -13.04
N ALA A 53 -5.68 -8.73 -12.36
CA ALA A 53 -5.69 -7.34 -12.79
C ALA A 53 -5.04 -6.47 -11.70
N ILE A 54 -4.10 -5.59 -12.10
CA ILE A 54 -3.43 -4.65 -11.20
C ILE A 54 -3.74 -3.24 -11.68
N ASN A 55 -4.14 -2.35 -10.77
CA ASN A 55 -4.36 -0.94 -11.10
C ASN A 55 -3.05 -0.24 -11.57
N TYR A 56 -3.16 0.89 -12.26
CA TYR A 56 -2.05 1.65 -12.85
C TYR A 56 -1.20 0.88 -13.87
N THR A 57 -1.70 -0.24 -14.41
CA THR A 57 -0.99 -1.07 -15.39
C THR A 57 -1.93 -1.55 -16.50
N VAL A 58 -1.35 -1.92 -17.65
CA VAL A 58 -2.09 -2.59 -18.73
C VAL A 58 -1.54 -4.00 -18.93
N MET A 59 -2.43 -4.99 -19.07
CA MET A 59 -2.07 -6.41 -19.21
C MET A 59 -2.39 -6.99 -20.60
N SER A 60 -2.96 -6.17 -21.49
CA SER A 60 -3.29 -6.57 -22.86
C SER A 60 -2.03 -6.58 -23.72
N LYS A 61 -1.75 -7.71 -24.40
CA LYS A 61 -0.64 -7.81 -25.35
C LYS A 61 -0.69 -6.74 -26.43
N ARG A 62 -1.88 -6.37 -26.90
CA ARG A 62 -2.08 -5.30 -27.90
C ARG A 62 -1.58 -3.96 -27.36
N LYS A 63 -2.00 -3.59 -26.15
CA LYS A 63 -1.60 -2.31 -25.52
C LYS A 63 -0.11 -2.29 -25.16
N LEU A 64 0.44 -3.41 -24.69
CA LEU A 64 1.87 -3.51 -24.40
C LEU A 64 2.73 -3.40 -25.66
N LEU A 65 2.29 -3.99 -26.78
CA LEU A 65 2.96 -3.84 -28.06
C LEU A 65 2.95 -2.38 -28.54
N GLU A 66 1.81 -1.70 -28.42
CA GLU A 66 1.66 -0.28 -28.76
C GLU A 66 2.63 0.62 -27.96
N LEU A 67 2.84 0.34 -26.67
CA LEU A 67 3.83 1.06 -25.86
C LEU A 67 5.26 0.91 -26.39
N VAL A 68 5.62 -0.32 -26.81
CA VAL A 68 6.96 -0.65 -27.31
C VAL A 68 7.18 -0.09 -28.71
N GLU A 69 6.27 -0.35 -29.65
CA GLU A 69 6.38 0.14 -31.04
C GLU A 69 6.27 1.67 -31.13
N GLY A 70 5.48 2.29 -30.24
CA GLY A 70 5.36 3.74 -30.12
C GLY A 70 6.54 4.42 -29.42
N GLY A 71 7.52 3.68 -28.88
CA GLY A 71 8.68 4.25 -28.21
C GLY A 71 8.38 4.94 -26.87
N TYR A 72 7.22 4.67 -26.25
CA TYR A 72 6.87 5.18 -24.92
C TYR A 72 7.69 4.51 -23.81
N VAL A 73 8.17 3.30 -24.09
CA VAL A 73 9.10 2.52 -23.27
C VAL A 73 10.29 2.06 -24.12
N ASN A 74 11.41 1.74 -23.47
CA ASN A 74 12.66 1.37 -24.14
C ASN A 74 12.68 -0.07 -24.68
N GLY A 75 11.63 -0.86 -24.42
CA GLY A 75 11.55 -2.26 -24.84
C GLY A 75 10.62 -3.08 -23.94
N TRP A 76 10.55 -4.38 -24.21
CA TRP A 76 9.76 -5.33 -23.40
C TRP A 76 10.32 -5.54 -21.99
N ASP A 77 11.59 -5.25 -21.78
CA ASP A 77 12.30 -5.34 -20.50
C ASP A 77 12.42 -3.98 -19.79
N ASP A 78 11.78 -2.92 -20.28
CA ASP A 78 11.78 -1.62 -19.61
C ASP A 78 11.25 -1.78 -18.17
N PRO A 79 11.94 -1.24 -17.14
CA PRO A 79 11.52 -1.37 -15.74
C PRO A 79 10.12 -0.83 -15.41
N ARG A 80 9.49 -0.05 -16.29
CA ARG A 80 8.11 0.43 -16.14
C ARG A 80 7.07 -0.55 -16.68
N MET A 81 7.49 -1.53 -17.49
CA MET A 81 6.61 -2.49 -18.11
C MET A 81 6.19 -3.58 -17.12
N PRO A 82 4.89 -3.96 -17.10
CA PRO A 82 4.39 -5.03 -16.24
C PRO A 82 4.72 -6.43 -16.80
N THR A 83 5.89 -6.59 -17.39
CA THR A 83 6.40 -7.86 -17.91
C THR A 83 7.33 -8.48 -16.88
N ILE A 84 7.48 -9.80 -16.89
CA ILE A 84 8.45 -10.47 -16.00
C ILE A 84 9.89 -9.97 -16.28
N ALA A 85 10.22 -9.69 -17.55
CA ALA A 85 11.50 -9.10 -17.93
C ALA A 85 11.67 -7.68 -17.36
N GLY A 86 10.64 -6.83 -17.44
CA GLY A 86 10.64 -5.48 -16.89
C GLY A 86 10.79 -5.48 -15.37
N TYR A 87 10.00 -6.29 -14.67
CA TYR A 87 10.13 -6.45 -13.22
C TYR A 87 11.51 -6.97 -12.80
N ARG A 88 12.07 -7.94 -13.53
CA ARG A 88 13.43 -8.44 -13.28
C ARG A 88 14.47 -7.33 -13.44
N ARG A 89 14.43 -6.57 -14.54
CA ARG A 89 15.35 -5.44 -14.77
C ARG A 89 15.14 -4.28 -13.79
N ARG A 90 13.92 -4.07 -13.32
CA ARG A 90 13.60 -3.13 -12.24
C ARG A 90 14.25 -3.52 -10.92
N GLY A 91 14.53 -4.81 -10.71
CA GLY A 91 15.14 -5.35 -9.50
C GLY A 91 14.17 -6.11 -8.60
N TYR A 92 12.96 -6.44 -9.06
CA TYR A 92 12.10 -7.36 -8.33
C TYR A 92 12.75 -8.74 -8.22
N THR A 93 12.47 -9.43 -7.12
CA THR A 93 12.96 -10.79 -6.86
C THR A 93 11.88 -11.81 -7.20
N PRO A 94 12.26 -13.03 -7.61
CA PRO A 94 11.30 -14.12 -7.77
C PRO A 94 10.45 -14.33 -6.50
N GLU A 95 11.08 -14.26 -5.33
CA GLU A 95 10.43 -14.44 -4.03
C GLU A 95 9.36 -13.37 -3.77
N SER A 96 9.62 -12.11 -4.14
CA SER A 96 8.63 -11.03 -3.99
C SER A 96 7.40 -11.23 -4.86
N ILE A 97 7.57 -11.75 -6.09
CA ILE A 97 6.47 -12.00 -7.02
C ILE A 97 5.65 -13.20 -6.54
N LEU A 98 6.30 -14.28 -6.09
CA LEU A 98 5.62 -15.44 -5.53
C LEU A 98 4.83 -15.06 -4.26
N SER A 99 5.45 -14.31 -3.35
CA SER A 99 4.79 -13.81 -2.16
C SER A 99 3.58 -12.92 -2.48
N PHE A 100 3.69 -12.07 -3.50
CA PHE A 100 2.56 -11.29 -3.99
C PHE A 100 1.42 -12.19 -4.49
N CYS A 101 1.72 -13.20 -5.32
CA CYS A 101 0.74 -14.17 -5.80
C CYS A 101 0.05 -14.96 -4.66
N ASP A 102 0.81 -15.37 -3.65
CA ASP A 102 0.27 -16.07 -2.47
C ASP A 102 -0.67 -15.16 -1.66
N GLN A 103 -0.33 -13.88 -1.50
CA GLN A 103 -1.11 -12.93 -0.70
C GLN A 103 -2.45 -12.54 -1.35
N ILE A 104 -2.51 -12.43 -2.68
CA ILE A 104 -3.76 -12.11 -3.38
C ILE A 104 -4.71 -13.31 -3.45
N GLY A 105 -4.17 -14.52 -3.37
CA GLY A 105 -4.92 -15.77 -3.45
C GLY A 105 -5.48 -16.07 -4.84
N ILE A 106 -6.18 -17.21 -4.93
CA ILE A 106 -6.81 -17.69 -6.16
C ILE A 106 -8.32 -17.79 -5.91
N ALA A 107 -9.11 -17.09 -6.72
CA ALA A 107 -10.56 -17.07 -6.62
C ALA A 107 -11.21 -17.06 -8.01
N LYS A 108 -12.52 -17.34 -8.07
CA LYS A 108 -13.34 -17.18 -9.30
C LYS A 108 -13.97 -15.79 -9.43
N ALA A 109 -13.80 -14.91 -8.46
CA ALA A 109 -14.32 -13.54 -8.53
C ALA A 109 -13.27 -12.61 -9.14
N ASN A 110 -13.63 -11.89 -10.20
CA ASN A 110 -12.77 -10.85 -10.76
C ASN A 110 -12.60 -9.71 -9.76
N SER A 111 -11.34 -9.34 -9.49
CA SER A 111 -11.00 -8.22 -8.62
C SER A 111 -9.78 -7.49 -9.19
N MET A 112 -9.67 -6.21 -8.83
CA MET A 112 -8.50 -5.40 -9.14
C MET A 112 -7.63 -5.31 -7.89
N VAL A 113 -6.36 -5.70 -8.04
CA VAL A 113 -5.36 -5.62 -6.99
C VAL A 113 -4.67 -4.26 -7.04
N ASP A 114 -4.45 -3.66 -5.87
CA ASP A 114 -3.67 -2.44 -5.76
C ASP A 114 -2.18 -2.75 -5.98
N VAL A 115 -1.52 -2.02 -6.90
CA VAL A 115 -0.08 -2.10 -7.16
C VAL A 115 0.76 -1.87 -5.89
N ALA A 116 0.22 -1.15 -4.90
CA ALA A 116 0.85 -0.97 -3.60
C ALA A 116 1.09 -2.30 -2.86
N GLN A 117 0.29 -3.34 -3.12
CA GLN A 117 0.52 -4.68 -2.57
C GLN A 117 1.74 -5.34 -3.19
N LEU A 118 1.95 -5.19 -4.51
CA LEU A 118 3.16 -5.67 -5.18
C LEU A 118 4.41 -4.90 -4.71
N GLU A 119 4.31 -3.58 -4.57
CA GLU A 119 5.35 -2.73 -3.97
C GLU A 119 5.65 -3.11 -2.51
N PHE A 120 4.64 -3.56 -1.77
CA PHE A 120 4.80 -4.08 -0.42
C PHE A 120 5.61 -5.38 -0.42
N SER A 121 5.25 -6.36 -1.25
CA SER A 121 5.94 -7.66 -1.31
C SER A 121 7.42 -7.52 -1.61
N ILE A 122 7.82 -6.66 -2.56
CA ILE A 122 9.25 -6.43 -2.83
C ILE A 122 9.95 -5.68 -1.71
N ARG A 123 9.27 -4.75 -1.03
CA ARG A 123 9.86 -4.03 0.11
C ARG A 123 10.12 -4.96 1.29
N ASP A 124 9.15 -5.83 1.58
CA ASP A 124 9.25 -6.82 2.66
C ASP A 124 10.38 -7.81 2.39
N ASP A 125 10.46 -8.30 1.13
CA ASP A 125 11.51 -9.21 0.69
C ASP A 125 12.92 -8.61 0.83
N LEU A 126 13.12 -7.37 0.40
CA LEU A 126 14.45 -6.75 0.39
C LEU A 126 14.91 -6.26 1.77
N ASN A 127 14.00 -5.86 2.66
CA ASN A 127 14.33 -5.21 3.93
C ASN A 127 15.33 -5.98 4.80
N THR A 128 15.29 -7.31 4.77
CA THR A 128 16.17 -8.18 5.55
C THR A 128 17.33 -8.77 4.73
N LYS A 129 17.33 -8.55 3.41
CA LYS A 129 18.26 -9.21 2.49
C LYS A 129 19.40 -8.31 2.05
N VAL A 130 19.14 -7.02 1.81
CA VAL A 130 20.08 -6.15 1.09
C VAL A 130 20.92 -5.26 2.01
N PRO A 131 22.18 -4.97 1.65
CA PRO A 131 23.02 -4.01 2.37
C PRO A 131 22.48 -2.58 2.26
N ARG A 132 22.67 -1.80 3.34
CA ARG A 132 22.39 -0.36 3.40
C ARG A 132 23.65 0.44 3.08
N VAL A 133 23.53 1.37 2.15
CA VAL A 133 24.62 2.25 1.67
C VAL A 133 24.15 3.70 1.59
N LEU A 134 25.08 4.65 1.56
CA LEU A 134 24.80 6.07 1.44
C LEU A 134 24.87 6.52 -0.03
N CYS A 135 23.81 7.16 -0.50
CA CYS A 135 23.74 7.80 -1.82
C CYS A 135 23.05 9.15 -1.68
N VAL A 136 23.61 10.18 -2.31
CA VAL A 136 23.07 11.53 -2.38
C VAL A 136 22.56 11.76 -3.81
N LEU A 137 21.26 12.05 -3.97
CA LEU A 137 20.63 12.15 -5.28
C LEU A 137 20.82 13.55 -5.89
N ASP A 138 20.61 14.60 -5.08
CA ASP A 138 20.84 15.99 -5.47
C ASP A 138 21.94 16.61 -4.60
N PRO A 139 23.22 16.51 -4.99
CA PRO A 139 24.33 16.92 -4.13
C PRO A 139 24.34 18.42 -3.82
N LEU A 140 24.41 18.73 -2.52
CA LEU A 140 24.72 20.04 -1.98
C LEU A 140 26.04 19.97 -1.19
N LYS A 141 27.01 20.82 -1.57
CA LYS A 141 28.34 20.82 -0.96
C LYS A 141 28.26 21.33 0.48
N VAL A 142 28.96 20.65 1.39
CA VAL A 142 29.19 21.11 2.76
C VAL A 142 30.69 21.08 3.06
N THR A 143 31.22 22.18 3.57
CA THR A 143 32.61 22.30 4.04
C THR A 143 32.62 22.43 5.56
N ILE A 144 33.26 21.47 6.23
CA ILE A 144 33.37 21.42 7.69
C ILE A 144 34.62 22.19 8.12
N GLU A 145 34.45 23.42 8.61
CA GLU A 145 35.55 24.37 8.81
C GLU A 145 36.54 23.95 9.88
N ASN A 146 36.06 23.32 10.95
CA ASN A 146 36.89 22.88 12.07
C ASN A 146 37.41 21.43 11.92
N TYR A 147 37.33 20.82 10.73
CA TYR A 147 37.85 19.48 10.46
C TYR A 147 38.99 19.53 9.41
N GLU A 148 40.19 19.10 9.79
CA GLU A 148 41.38 19.12 8.94
C GLU A 148 41.91 17.70 8.61
N GLY A 149 41.16 16.66 8.99
CA GLY A 149 41.56 15.26 8.82
C GLY A 149 41.00 14.58 7.57
N ASP A 150 41.43 13.33 7.39
CA ASP A 150 40.77 12.32 6.58
C ASP A 150 40.64 11.08 7.49
N GLU A 151 39.44 10.51 7.61
CA GLU A 151 39.23 9.31 8.42
C GLU A 151 38.33 8.30 7.72
N ALA A 152 38.44 7.04 8.15
CA ALA A 152 37.63 5.93 7.68
C ALA A 152 36.72 5.44 8.82
N LEU A 153 35.45 5.83 8.76
CA LEU A 153 34.42 5.49 9.74
C LEU A 153 33.88 4.08 9.52
N ASP A 154 33.70 3.31 10.60
CA ASP A 154 33.02 2.00 10.52
C ASP A 154 31.51 2.18 10.40
N ALA A 155 30.91 1.57 9.37
CA ALA A 155 29.47 1.55 9.18
C ALA A 155 28.98 0.14 8.87
N SER A 156 27.98 -0.32 9.64
CA SER A 156 27.32 -1.61 9.37
C SER A 156 26.52 -1.53 8.08
N TYR A 157 26.54 -2.60 7.28
CA TYR A 157 25.63 -2.77 6.13
C TYR A 157 24.21 -3.08 6.57
N TYR A 158 24.03 -3.74 7.71
CA TYR A 158 22.74 -4.23 8.17
C TYR A 158 22.39 -3.60 9.53
N PRO A 159 21.11 -3.31 9.78
CA PRO A 159 20.68 -2.88 11.11
C PRO A 159 20.69 -4.06 12.10
N ASP A 160 20.62 -3.73 13.39
CA ASP A 160 20.68 -4.70 14.50
C ASP A 160 19.55 -5.76 14.47
N ASP A 161 18.41 -5.47 13.83
CA ASP A 161 17.28 -6.39 13.71
C ASP A 161 17.42 -7.42 12.57
N VAL A 162 18.43 -7.26 11.70
CA VAL A 162 18.70 -8.17 10.59
C VAL A 162 19.83 -9.12 11.01
N PRO A 163 19.64 -10.46 10.97
CA PRO A 163 20.64 -11.43 11.39
C PRO A 163 21.72 -11.64 10.31
N LYS A 164 22.32 -10.55 9.84
CA LYS A 164 23.43 -10.55 8.89
C LYS A 164 24.52 -9.63 9.41
N GLU A 165 25.74 -10.13 9.35
CA GLU A 165 26.93 -9.37 9.69
C GLU A 165 27.53 -8.71 8.44
N GLY A 166 28.29 -7.64 8.65
CA GLY A 166 29.05 -6.98 7.60
C GLY A 166 29.15 -5.49 7.83
N SER A 167 30.35 -4.95 7.66
CA SER A 167 30.62 -3.53 7.76
C SER A 167 31.51 -3.06 6.61
N ARG A 168 31.58 -1.74 6.44
CA ARG A 168 32.46 -1.08 5.50
C ARG A 168 33.07 0.16 6.12
N LYS A 169 34.10 0.67 5.45
CA LYS A 169 34.71 1.95 5.78
C LYS A 169 34.05 3.06 4.96
N LEU A 170 33.53 4.06 5.65
CA LEU A 170 33.03 5.30 5.05
C LEU A 170 34.12 6.37 5.14
N PRO A 171 34.62 6.87 4.00
CA PRO A 171 35.56 7.98 4.01
C PRO A 171 34.85 9.24 4.48
N PHE A 172 35.41 9.90 5.49
CA PHE A 172 34.97 11.19 6.02
C PHE A 172 36.11 12.19 5.89
N SER A 173 35.78 13.37 5.39
CA SER A 173 36.74 14.41 5.02
C SER A 173 36.14 15.78 5.28
N LYS A 174 36.98 16.83 5.19
CA LYS A 174 36.56 18.24 5.32
C LYS A 174 35.40 18.62 4.41
N GLU A 175 35.40 18.11 3.19
CA GLU A 175 34.35 18.36 2.21
C GLU A 175 33.47 17.12 2.04
N ILE A 176 32.16 17.31 2.16
CA ILE A 176 31.14 16.28 1.96
C ILE A 176 30.01 16.81 1.07
N TYR A 177 29.17 15.90 0.58
CA TYR A 177 27.89 16.23 -0.02
C TYR A 177 26.76 15.65 0.83
N ILE A 178 25.70 16.44 1.00
CA ILE A 178 24.41 16.01 1.53
C ILE A 178 23.36 16.15 0.43
N ASP A 179 22.17 15.59 0.62
CA ASP A 179 21.07 15.88 -0.31
C ASP A 179 20.57 17.32 -0.12
N ARG A 180 20.29 18.00 -1.23
CA ARG A 180 19.78 19.37 -1.25
C ARG A 180 18.48 19.50 -0.46
N GLU A 181 17.64 18.46 -0.42
CA GLU A 181 16.41 18.46 0.38
C GLU A 181 16.63 18.37 1.89
N ASP A 182 17.88 18.10 2.33
CA ASP A 182 18.25 18.02 3.75
C ASP A 182 18.74 19.33 4.35
N PHE A 183 18.75 20.42 3.57
CA PHE A 183 18.94 21.77 4.08
C PHE A 183 17.80 22.72 3.68
N THR A 184 17.38 23.57 4.62
CA THR A 184 16.49 24.69 4.32
C THR A 184 16.66 25.82 5.32
N GLU A 185 16.65 27.06 4.83
CA GLU A 185 16.60 28.27 5.66
C GLU A 185 15.20 28.49 6.26
N ASN A 186 14.16 28.00 5.59
CA ASN A 186 12.76 28.19 5.96
C ASN A 186 12.09 26.83 6.23
N PRO A 187 12.40 26.18 7.36
CA PRO A 187 11.93 24.83 7.65
C PRO A 187 10.40 24.78 7.81
N PRO A 188 9.69 23.90 7.07
CA PRO A 188 8.29 23.64 7.35
C PRO A 188 8.14 22.97 8.73
N ARG A 189 6.94 23.06 9.32
CA ARG A 189 6.65 22.41 10.61
C ARG A 189 6.96 20.90 10.54
N GLY A 190 7.74 20.42 11.49
CA GLY A 190 8.16 19.02 11.58
C GLY A 190 9.44 18.69 10.79
N TYR A 191 10.09 19.67 10.17
CA TYR A 191 11.38 19.47 9.53
C TYR A 191 12.50 19.29 10.57
N PHE A 192 13.18 18.14 10.51
CA PHE A 192 14.16 17.74 11.52
C PHE A 192 15.60 17.62 10.99
N ARG A 193 15.84 18.00 9.73
CA ARG A 193 17.18 17.98 9.11
C ARG A 193 17.91 19.32 9.33
N LEU A 194 19.00 19.58 8.61
CA LEU A 194 19.86 20.73 8.83
C LEU A 194 19.13 22.04 8.49
N THR A 195 19.28 23.04 9.36
CA THR A 195 18.87 24.43 9.11
C THR A 195 19.96 25.36 9.66
N PRO A 196 19.88 26.68 9.44
CA PRO A 196 20.81 27.63 10.06
C PRO A 196 20.87 27.53 11.59
N GLU A 197 19.78 27.13 12.25
CA GLU A 197 19.67 27.09 13.71
C GLU A 197 19.58 25.67 14.29
N GLN A 198 19.40 24.65 13.45
CA GLN A 198 19.16 23.27 13.88
C GLN A 198 20.30 22.35 13.41
N PRO A 199 21.05 21.72 14.33
CA PRO A 199 22.06 20.74 13.96
C PRO A 199 21.43 19.43 13.46
N VAL A 200 22.22 18.65 12.72
CA VAL A 200 21.81 17.33 12.22
C VAL A 200 22.92 16.31 12.42
N ARG A 201 22.54 15.03 12.61
CA ARG A 201 23.51 13.95 12.57
C ARG A 201 23.76 13.50 11.14
N LEU A 202 25.04 13.37 10.79
CA LEU A 202 25.47 12.63 9.62
C LEU A 202 25.45 11.13 9.96
N LYS A 203 24.75 10.32 9.16
CA LYS A 203 24.65 8.87 9.37
C LYS A 203 26.03 8.24 9.54
N HIS A 204 26.21 7.42 10.58
CA HIS A 204 27.48 6.75 10.93
C HIS A 204 28.66 7.68 11.27
N ALA A 205 28.43 8.99 11.38
CA ALA A 205 29.47 9.99 11.59
C ALA A 205 29.10 10.95 12.74
N TYR A 206 29.44 12.23 12.59
CA TYR A 206 29.31 13.28 13.60
C TYR A 206 28.00 14.07 13.46
N ILE A 207 27.68 14.86 14.48
CA ILE A 207 26.70 15.94 14.39
C ILE A 207 27.40 17.17 13.79
N ILE A 208 26.72 17.86 12.87
CA ILE A 208 27.15 19.14 12.29
C ILE A 208 26.15 20.26 12.56
N THR A 209 26.64 21.49 12.63
CA THR A 209 25.85 22.72 12.74
C THR A 209 26.22 23.67 11.60
N CYS A 210 25.21 24.27 10.96
CA CYS A 210 25.41 25.28 9.92
C CYS A 210 26.04 26.56 10.50
N LYS A 211 27.01 27.13 9.78
CA LYS A 211 27.66 28.42 10.09
C LYS A 211 27.33 29.49 9.08
N GLU A 212 27.48 29.15 7.82
CA GLU A 212 27.30 30.09 6.72
C GLU A 212 26.64 29.37 5.54
N VAL A 213 25.75 30.10 4.84
CA VAL A 213 25.07 29.63 3.64
C VAL A 213 25.59 30.44 2.47
N ILE A 214 26.26 29.78 1.53
CA ILE A 214 26.81 30.40 0.34
C ILE A 214 25.82 30.22 -0.80
N LYS A 215 25.46 31.33 -1.43
CA LYS A 215 24.53 31.40 -2.56
C LYS A 215 25.22 31.92 -3.81
N ASP A 216 24.75 31.49 -4.97
CA ASP A 216 25.17 32.06 -6.25
C ASP A 216 24.43 33.38 -6.56
N ALA A 217 24.70 33.95 -7.74
CA ALA A 217 24.12 35.21 -8.20
C ALA A 217 22.59 35.16 -8.32
N ASP A 218 22.01 33.98 -8.52
CA ASP A 218 20.57 33.76 -8.66
C ASP A 218 19.90 33.47 -7.30
N GLY A 219 20.68 33.46 -6.21
CA GLY A 219 20.20 33.19 -4.85
C GLY A 219 20.06 31.69 -4.54
N THR A 220 20.54 30.80 -5.41
CA THR A 220 20.53 29.36 -5.18
C THR A 220 21.64 28.97 -4.21
N ILE A 221 21.33 28.12 -3.24
CA ILE A 221 22.31 27.63 -2.26
C ILE A 221 23.27 26.66 -2.96
N VAL A 222 24.56 26.99 -2.97
CA VAL A 222 25.61 26.21 -3.64
C VAL A 222 26.54 25.51 -2.67
N GLU A 223 26.72 26.06 -1.47
CA GLU A 223 27.58 25.50 -0.43
C GLU A 223 27.10 25.89 0.97
N ILE A 224 27.31 25.01 1.94
CA ILE A 224 27.13 25.28 3.37
C ILE A 224 28.49 25.19 4.06
N LYS A 225 28.87 26.20 4.83
CA LYS A 225 29.94 26.07 5.83
C LYS A 225 29.33 25.55 7.12
N ALA A 226 29.95 24.53 7.69
CA ALA A 226 29.47 23.90 8.91
C ALA A 226 30.62 23.67 9.91
N GLU A 227 30.27 23.50 11.18
CA GLU A 227 31.17 22.93 12.18
C GLU A 227 30.68 21.53 12.58
N TYR A 228 31.60 20.60 12.79
CA TYR A 228 31.29 19.31 13.42
C TYR A 228 31.58 19.34 14.92
N HIS A 229 30.93 18.44 15.66
CA HIS A 229 31.15 18.28 17.10
C HIS A 229 32.02 17.03 17.35
N PRO A 230 33.29 17.14 17.78
CA PRO A 230 34.20 15.99 17.91
C PRO A 230 33.70 14.87 18.82
N GLU A 231 33.05 15.24 19.92
CA GLU A 231 32.48 14.33 20.92
C GLU A 231 31.15 13.67 20.48
N SER A 232 30.70 13.91 19.25
CA SER A 232 29.37 13.46 18.78
C SER A 232 29.40 12.23 17.85
N LYS A 233 30.54 11.54 17.78
CA LYS A 233 30.73 10.39 16.88
C LYS A 233 29.65 9.32 17.10
N SER A 234 29.02 8.86 16.02
CA SER A 234 27.97 7.84 16.08
C SER A 234 28.45 6.58 16.80
N GLY A 235 27.61 6.07 17.72
CA GLY A 235 27.95 4.91 18.58
C GLY A 235 28.81 5.24 19.80
N GLN A 236 29.40 6.43 19.88
CA GLN A 236 30.27 6.88 20.99
C GLN A 236 29.97 8.34 21.41
N ASP A 237 28.73 8.80 21.22
CA ASP A 237 28.36 10.20 21.42
C ASP A 237 28.31 10.58 22.91
N SER A 238 29.20 11.49 23.31
CA SER A 238 29.32 12.12 24.63
C SER A 238 29.00 13.62 24.62
N SER A 239 28.61 14.18 23.47
CA SER A 239 28.42 15.63 23.25
C SER A 239 27.23 16.23 24.00
N GLY A 240 26.24 15.41 24.35
CA GLY A 240 24.97 15.86 24.94
C GLY A 240 24.03 16.58 23.95
N ILE A 241 24.41 16.71 22.67
CA ILE A 241 23.62 17.37 21.65
C ILE A 241 22.48 16.47 21.20
N LYS A 242 21.24 16.96 21.33
CA LYS A 242 20.04 16.23 20.91
C LYS A 242 19.63 16.63 19.50
N VAL A 243 19.71 15.68 18.58
CA VAL A 243 19.21 15.82 17.20
C VAL A 243 17.99 14.92 16.98
N LYS A 244 17.07 15.36 16.11
CA LYS A 244 15.81 14.65 15.83
C LYS A 244 15.87 13.78 14.58
N SER A 245 16.89 13.92 13.74
CA SER A 245 17.09 13.11 12.55
C SER A 245 18.57 12.89 12.25
N ALA A 246 18.82 11.89 11.42
CA ALA A 246 20.13 11.64 10.82
C ALA A 246 19.97 11.57 9.30
N ILE A 247 20.85 12.24 8.57
CA ILE A 247 20.82 12.36 7.11
C ILE A 247 21.97 11.57 6.48
N GLN A 248 21.77 11.12 5.24
CA GLN A 248 22.84 10.54 4.44
C GLN A 248 23.77 11.62 3.92
N TRP A 249 25.00 11.22 3.62
CA TRP A 249 26.05 12.07 3.12
C TRP A 249 27.10 11.20 2.43
N VAL A 250 27.98 11.80 1.64
CA VAL A 250 29.14 11.14 1.04
C VAL A 250 30.35 12.08 1.03
N SER A 251 31.58 11.55 1.14
CA SER A 251 32.80 12.37 1.02
C SER A 251 32.93 12.95 -0.39
N ALA A 252 33.27 14.23 -0.50
CA ALA A 252 33.50 14.86 -1.80
C ALA A 252 34.74 14.31 -2.53
N LYS A 253 35.71 13.78 -1.79
CA LYS A 253 36.99 13.28 -2.31
C LYS A 253 36.87 11.89 -2.92
N GLU A 254 36.07 11.02 -2.31
CA GLU A 254 36.05 9.59 -2.63
C GLU A 254 34.72 9.09 -3.20
N ALA A 255 33.65 9.88 -3.13
CA ALA A 255 32.36 9.51 -3.71
C ALA A 255 32.48 9.24 -5.22
N LYS A 256 31.66 8.30 -5.70
CA LYS A 256 31.56 7.95 -7.11
C LYS A 256 30.32 8.61 -7.71
N ARG A 257 30.49 9.22 -8.89
CA ARG A 257 29.35 9.71 -9.68
C ARG A 257 28.61 8.54 -10.30
N VAL A 258 27.28 8.57 -10.22
CA VAL A 258 26.42 7.49 -10.71
C VAL A 258 25.18 8.06 -11.40
N GLU A 259 24.63 7.29 -12.33
CA GLU A 259 23.30 7.55 -12.90
C GLU A 259 22.24 6.84 -12.05
N ILE A 260 21.25 7.58 -11.59
CA ILE A 260 20.08 7.05 -10.87
C ILE A 260 18.84 7.19 -11.74
N ARG A 261 18.13 6.08 -11.94
CA ARG A 261 16.85 6.03 -12.65
C ARG A 261 15.73 5.86 -11.65
N LEU A 262 15.03 6.95 -11.38
CA LEU A 262 13.88 6.97 -10.48
C LEU A 262 12.64 6.60 -11.30
N TYR A 263 12.18 5.37 -11.14
CA TYR A 263 10.94 4.89 -11.74
C TYR A 263 9.74 5.17 -10.85
N ASP A 264 8.65 5.57 -11.48
CA ASP A 264 7.31 5.66 -10.89
C ASP A 264 6.36 4.74 -11.65
N ARG A 265 5.07 4.79 -11.34
CA ARG A 265 4.01 4.10 -12.09
C ARG A 265 3.97 4.61 -13.52
N LEU A 266 3.83 3.70 -14.47
CA LEU A 266 3.81 4.02 -15.91
C LEU A 266 2.58 4.86 -16.29
N PHE A 267 1.45 4.63 -15.63
CA PHE A 267 0.21 5.34 -15.85
C PHE A 267 -0.16 6.17 -14.63
N SER A 268 -0.75 7.35 -14.86
CA SER A 268 -1.31 8.20 -13.79
C SER A 268 -2.75 7.83 -13.43
N SER A 269 -3.48 7.17 -14.34
CA SER A 269 -4.83 6.65 -14.10
C SER A 269 -4.77 5.31 -13.37
N GLU A 270 -5.69 5.12 -12.42
CA GLU A 270 -5.86 3.85 -11.71
C GLU A 270 -6.32 2.73 -12.66
N MET A 271 -7.14 3.07 -13.66
CA MET A 271 -7.62 2.14 -14.68
C MET A 271 -7.23 2.68 -16.06
N PRO A 272 -5.97 2.47 -16.50
CA PRO A 272 -5.50 3.05 -17.75
C PRO A 272 -6.12 2.40 -18.98
N GLU A 273 -6.55 3.22 -19.93
CA GLU A 273 -7.15 2.79 -21.18
C GLU A 273 -6.16 2.78 -22.34
N GLY A 274 -5.16 3.66 -22.33
CA GLY A 274 -4.23 3.81 -23.45
C GLY A 274 -3.06 4.73 -23.12
N VAL A 275 -2.36 5.15 -24.17
CA VAL A 275 -1.16 6.01 -24.07
C VAL A 275 -1.49 7.41 -23.55
N GLU A 276 -2.76 7.84 -23.61
CA GLU A 276 -3.22 9.13 -23.09
C GLU A 276 -3.11 9.22 -21.56
N ASP A 277 -3.13 8.07 -20.87
CA ASP A 277 -3.07 7.98 -19.40
C ASP A 277 -1.64 7.86 -18.87
N LEU A 278 -0.62 7.97 -19.72
CA LEU A 278 0.78 7.82 -19.33
C LEU A 278 1.20 8.90 -18.33
N ASN A 279 1.93 8.47 -17.31
CA ASN A 279 2.57 9.36 -16.36
C ASN A 279 3.84 9.96 -16.99
N PRO A 280 3.90 11.28 -17.25
CA PRO A 280 5.09 11.92 -17.81
C PRO A 280 6.28 11.87 -16.85
N ASN A 281 6.05 11.64 -15.56
CA ASN A 281 7.07 11.48 -14.52
C ASN A 281 7.38 10.00 -14.22
N SER A 282 6.96 9.06 -15.07
CA SER A 282 7.21 7.62 -14.88
C SER A 282 8.70 7.24 -14.83
N LEU A 283 9.58 8.10 -15.36
CA LEU A 283 11.04 7.97 -15.26
C LEU A 283 11.68 9.36 -15.10
N LYS A 284 12.46 9.53 -14.03
CA LYS A 284 13.39 10.65 -13.85
C LYS A 284 14.81 10.11 -13.78
N VAL A 285 15.69 10.60 -14.66
CA VAL A 285 17.11 10.24 -14.68
C VAL A 285 17.94 11.32 -14.01
N ILE A 286 18.76 10.95 -13.03
CA ILE A 286 19.67 11.84 -12.30
C ILE A 286 21.11 11.40 -12.58
N LYS A 287 21.89 12.23 -13.26
CA LYS A 287 23.30 11.94 -13.63
C LYS A 287 24.33 12.56 -12.69
N THR A 288 23.86 13.39 -11.76
CA THR A 288 24.69 14.15 -10.81
C THR A 288 24.82 13.48 -9.46
N ALA A 289 24.12 12.37 -9.23
CA ALA A 289 24.11 11.67 -7.96
C ALA A 289 25.50 11.15 -7.58
N LEU A 290 25.73 11.06 -6.27
CA LEU A 290 27.00 10.62 -5.69
C LEU A 290 26.74 9.48 -4.70
N ILE A 291 27.51 8.41 -4.79
CA ILE A 291 27.41 7.25 -3.90
C ILE A 291 28.72 7.00 -3.17
N GLU A 292 28.65 6.40 -1.99
CA GLU A 292 29.84 5.93 -1.28
C GLU A 292 30.65 4.92 -2.13
N PRO A 293 31.99 4.92 -2.04
CA PRO A 293 32.83 4.09 -2.92
C PRO A 293 32.62 2.58 -2.73
N ALA A 294 32.23 2.14 -1.53
CA ALA A 294 32.02 0.74 -1.21
C ALA A 294 30.82 0.09 -1.93
N ALA A 295 29.94 0.90 -2.55
CA ALA A 295 28.79 0.42 -3.32
C ALA A 295 29.09 0.21 -4.81
N VAL A 296 30.26 0.66 -5.29
CA VAL A 296 30.73 0.43 -6.67
C VAL A 296 31.75 -0.70 -6.63
N VAL A 297 31.26 -1.92 -6.76
CA VAL A 297 32.06 -3.15 -6.76
C VAL A 297 31.68 -4.01 -7.96
N ASP A 298 32.66 -4.74 -8.50
CA ASP A 298 32.56 -5.59 -9.69
C ASP A 298 31.65 -6.81 -9.44
N LYS A 299 30.35 -6.56 -9.31
CA LYS A 299 29.31 -7.56 -9.14
C LYS A 299 28.02 -7.13 -9.86
N PRO A 300 27.79 -7.62 -11.09
CA PRO A 300 26.46 -7.53 -11.66
C PRO A 300 25.46 -8.28 -10.76
N ASP A 301 24.25 -7.74 -10.60
CA ASP A 301 23.16 -8.30 -9.78
C ASP A 301 23.13 -7.96 -8.27
N GLU A 302 23.75 -6.86 -7.83
CA GLU A 302 23.58 -6.40 -6.44
C GLU A 302 22.40 -5.42 -6.26
N ARG A 303 21.66 -5.63 -5.18
CA ARG A 303 20.59 -4.75 -4.70
C ARG A 303 21.05 -4.08 -3.42
N PHE A 304 20.67 -2.82 -3.26
CA PHE A 304 21.00 -2.01 -2.11
C PHE A 304 19.77 -1.33 -1.57
N GLN A 305 19.76 -1.04 -0.28
CA GLN A 305 18.94 0.04 0.25
C GLN A 305 19.80 1.29 0.33
N PHE A 306 19.45 2.32 -0.45
CA PHE A 306 20.04 3.64 -0.25
C PHE A 306 19.31 4.27 0.93
N GLU A 307 20.06 4.55 2.00
CA GLU A 307 19.46 5.04 3.25
C GLU A 307 18.60 6.27 3.00
N ARG A 308 17.37 6.26 3.55
CA ARG A 308 16.29 7.24 3.36
C ARG A 308 15.65 7.34 1.96
N GLU A 309 16.28 6.83 0.92
CA GLU A 309 15.79 6.99 -0.46
C GLU A 309 14.89 5.84 -0.94
N GLY A 310 15.30 4.60 -0.72
CA GLY A 310 14.60 3.43 -1.26
C GLY A 310 15.51 2.23 -1.50
N TYR A 311 14.97 1.27 -2.24
CA TYR A 311 15.69 0.09 -2.70
C TYR A 311 16.09 0.30 -4.16
N PHE A 312 17.34 -0.03 -4.47
CA PHE A 312 17.97 0.20 -5.76
C PHE A 312 18.65 -1.07 -6.25
N TYR A 313 18.74 -1.21 -7.57
CA TYR A 313 19.36 -2.33 -8.25
C TYR A 313 20.37 -1.83 -9.28
N ALA A 314 21.58 -2.38 -9.30
CA ALA A 314 22.51 -2.13 -10.38
C ALA A 314 21.89 -2.60 -11.71
N ASP A 315 21.68 -1.70 -12.67
CA ASP A 315 21.00 -2.04 -13.93
C ASP A 315 21.80 -3.12 -14.67
N PRO A 316 21.22 -4.30 -14.94
CA PRO A 316 21.98 -5.44 -15.43
C PRO A 316 22.43 -5.30 -16.89
N VAL A 317 22.00 -4.23 -17.58
CA VAL A 317 22.30 -3.98 -19.00
C VAL A 317 23.29 -2.83 -19.15
N ASP A 318 23.07 -1.72 -18.44
CA ASP A 318 23.79 -0.47 -18.63
C ASP A 318 24.86 -0.20 -17.55
N TYR A 319 24.87 -0.96 -16.45
CA TYR A 319 25.85 -0.78 -15.38
C TYR A 319 27.25 -1.21 -15.81
N THR A 320 28.24 -0.37 -15.52
CA THR A 320 29.67 -0.73 -15.49
C THR A 320 30.34 0.01 -14.33
N ASP A 321 31.49 -0.46 -13.82
CA ASP A 321 32.20 0.27 -12.77
C ASP A 321 32.67 1.67 -13.19
N GLY A 322 32.93 1.87 -14.51
CA GLY A 322 33.26 3.17 -15.08
C GLY A 322 32.05 4.10 -15.27
N ASN A 323 30.85 3.53 -15.35
CA ASN A 323 29.58 4.25 -15.46
C ASN A 323 28.48 3.51 -14.68
N PRO A 324 28.45 3.64 -13.34
CA PRO A 324 27.49 2.90 -12.52
C PRO A 324 26.08 3.45 -12.74
N VAL A 325 25.13 2.55 -12.99
CA VAL A 325 23.72 2.88 -13.23
C VAL A 325 22.84 2.11 -12.25
N PHE A 326 22.00 2.81 -11.49
CA PHE A 326 21.09 2.18 -10.53
C PHE A 326 19.63 2.50 -10.83
N ASN A 327 18.81 1.45 -10.88
CA ASN A 327 17.36 1.53 -11.01
C ASN A 327 16.72 1.58 -9.63
N LYS A 328 15.83 2.54 -9.38
CA LYS A 328 14.99 2.50 -8.19
C LYS A 328 13.94 1.39 -8.33
N ILE A 329 14.04 0.39 -7.46
CA ILE A 329 13.09 -0.72 -7.38
C ILE A 329 11.77 -0.18 -6.81
N VAL A 330 11.84 0.35 -5.58
CA VAL A 330 10.69 0.86 -4.81
C VAL A 330 11.15 1.87 -3.74
N SER A 331 10.31 2.85 -3.42
CA SER A 331 10.53 3.77 -2.30
C SER A 331 10.42 3.09 -0.93
N LEU A 332 11.06 3.66 0.09
CA LEU A 332 10.79 3.27 1.49
C LEU A 332 9.32 3.50 1.86
N LYS A 333 8.87 2.85 2.93
CA LYS A 333 7.49 3.04 3.42
C LYS A 333 7.35 4.48 3.92
N ASP A 334 6.49 5.24 3.24
CA ASP A 334 6.27 6.62 3.58
C ASP A 334 5.60 6.71 4.97
N SER A 335 6.36 7.16 5.96
CA SER A 335 5.90 7.26 7.36
C SER A 335 5.18 8.58 7.63
N TRP A 336 5.26 9.52 6.68
CA TRP A 336 4.90 10.93 6.84
C TRP A 336 3.59 11.33 6.15
N SER A 337 3.08 10.52 5.23
CA SER A 337 1.82 10.77 4.51
C SER A 337 0.57 10.72 5.40
N LYS A 338 0.69 10.38 6.69
CA LYS A 338 -0.42 10.48 7.68
C LYS A 338 -0.55 11.84 8.38
N LYS A 339 0.31 12.84 8.13
CA LYS A 339 0.28 14.12 8.91
C LYS A 339 0.47 15.44 8.16
N LYS A 340 0.29 15.50 6.83
CA LYS A 340 -0.04 16.79 6.19
C LYS A 340 -1.56 16.98 6.17
N LYS A 341 -2.10 17.63 7.21
CA LYS A 341 -3.28 18.49 7.01
C LYS A 341 -2.81 19.65 6.15
N THR A 342 -2.84 19.49 4.83
CA THR A 342 -2.85 20.61 3.91
C THR A 342 -4.04 21.50 4.29
N ALA A 343 -3.81 22.81 4.36
CA ALA A 343 -4.88 23.80 4.46
C ALA A 343 -5.98 23.45 3.45
N GLN A 344 -7.24 23.52 3.88
CA GLN A 344 -8.40 23.23 3.04
C GLN A 344 -8.27 24.00 1.73
N PRO A 345 -8.15 23.31 0.59
CA PRO A 345 -8.54 23.91 -0.67
C PRO A 345 -10.05 24.18 -0.58
N ALA A 346 -10.51 25.29 -1.16
CA ALA A 346 -11.93 25.51 -1.44
C ALA A 346 -12.56 24.21 -1.99
N PRO A 347 -13.86 23.92 -1.70
CA PRO A 347 -14.48 22.65 -2.06
C PRO A 347 -14.30 22.39 -3.56
N LYS A 348 -13.40 21.45 -3.88
CA LYS A 348 -13.22 20.95 -5.24
C LYS A 348 -14.33 19.92 -5.51
N PRO A 349 -14.86 19.90 -6.74
CA PRO A 349 -15.92 18.96 -7.14
C PRO A 349 -15.47 17.52 -6.93
N GLN A 350 -16.34 16.71 -6.33
CA GLN A 350 -16.16 15.27 -6.28
C GLN A 350 -16.20 14.72 -7.71
N ALA A 351 -15.05 14.25 -8.20
CA ALA A 351 -14.95 13.60 -9.49
C ALA A 351 -15.61 12.21 -9.42
N LYS A 352 -16.49 12.00 -10.39
CA LYS A 352 -17.32 10.82 -10.63
C LYS A 352 -16.48 9.54 -10.69
N LYS A 353 -16.97 8.44 -10.11
CA LYS A 353 -16.74 7.11 -10.67
C LYS A 353 -17.25 7.11 -12.11
N VAL A 354 -16.35 7.09 -13.07
CA VAL A 354 -16.71 6.82 -14.46
C VAL A 354 -16.86 5.31 -14.59
N GLN A 355 -18.12 4.93 -14.68
CA GLN A 355 -18.59 3.63 -15.10
C GLN A 355 -18.22 3.44 -16.59
N VAL A 356 -17.78 2.24 -16.93
CA VAL A 356 -17.59 1.74 -18.29
C VAL A 356 -18.79 2.13 -19.15
N ASP A 357 -18.56 2.85 -20.25
CA ASP A 357 -19.55 3.16 -21.28
C ASP A 357 -20.02 1.85 -21.95
N GLY A 358 -21.01 1.21 -21.35
CA GLY A 358 -22.19 0.83 -22.11
C GLY A 358 -23.14 2.01 -21.97
N GLU A 359 -23.63 2.56 -23.09
CA GLU A 359 -24.54 3.72 -23.15
C GLU A 359 -25.49 3.74 -21.94
N VAL A 360 -25.19 4.57 -20.94
CA VAL A 360 -26.06 4.69 -19.77
C VAL A 360 -27.27 5.47 -20.25
N ALA A 361 -28.38 4.75 -20.43
CA ALA A 361 -29.65 5.37 -20.78
C ALA A 361 -29.89 6.58 -19.87
N PRO A 362 -30.24 7.76 -20.44
CA PRO A 362 -30.51 8.95 -19.66
C PRO A 362 -31.58 8.63 -18.61
N MET A 363 -31.40 9.17 -17.39
CA MET A 363 -32.43 9.03 -16.35
C MET A 363 -33.76 9.56 -16.87
N SER A 364 -34.85 8.85 -16.59
CA SER A 364 -36.17 9.42 -16.80
C SER A 364 -36.38 10.61 -15.84
N GLU A 365 -37.33 11.49 -16.15
CA GLU A 365 -37.68 12.62 -15.27
C GLU A 365 -37.99 12.17 -13.83
N ALA A 366 -38.63 11.01 -13.67
CA ALA A 366 -38.93 10.42 -12.37
C ALA A 366 -37.67 9.94 -11.62
N GLN A 367 -36.70 9.35 -12.32
CA GLN A 367 -35.43 8.93 -11.73
C GLN A 367 -34.57 10.14 -11.34
N GLN A 368 -34.58 11.20 -12.15
CA GLN A 368 -33.87 12.44 -11.84
C GLN A 368 -34.46 13.13 -10.60
N ALA A 369 -35.80 13.20 -10.49
CA ALA A 369 -36.45 13.77 -9.31
C ALA A 369 -36.14 12.99 -8.02
N LEU A 370 -36.09 11.65 -8.08
CA LEU A 370 -35.68 10.82 -6.94
C LEU A 370 -34.22 11.03 -6.58
N PHE A 371 -33.33 11.11 -7.58
CA PHE A 371 -31.92 11.39 -7.37
C PHE A 371 -31.70 12.74 -6.68
N ASP A 372 -32.40 13.79 -7.12
CA ASP A 372 -32.31 15.13 -6.56
C ASP A 372 -32.85 15.17 -5.13
N ARG A 373 -33.94 14.45 -4.83
CA ARG A 373 -34.46 14.30 -3.46
C ARG A 373 -33.46 13.58 -2.55
N TYR A 374 -32.88 12.47 -3.02
CA TYR A 374 -31.92 11.67 -2.25
C TYR A 374 -30.64 12.43 -1.95
N THR A 375 -30.11 13.18 -2.90
CA THR A 375 -28.89 13.98 -2.71
C THR A 375 -29.13 15.29 -1.96
N GLY A 376 -30.22 16.00 -2.28
CA GLY A 376 -30.53 17.33 -1.75
C GLY A 376 -31.19 17.30 -0.37
N GLU A 377 -32.25 16.52 -0.19
CA GLU A 377 -33.03 16.52 1.05
C GLU A 377 -32.49 15.52 2.08
N LEU A 378 -32.07 14.34 1.63
CA LEU A 378 -31.65 13.24 2.51
C LEU A 378 -30.13 13.12 2.69
N GLY A 379 -29.35 13.91 1.93
CA GLY A 379 -27.89 14.00 2.08
C GLY A 379 -27.12 12.74 1.66
N LEU A 380 -27.66 11.93 0.74
CA LEU A 380 -27.00 10.71 0.26
C LEU A 380 -25.86 11.06 -0.70
N GLY A 381 -24.80 10.26 -0.66
CA GLY A 381 -23.73 10.34 -1.67
C GLY A 381 -24.25 10.01 -3.07
N SER A 382 -23.71 10.66 -4.11
CA SER A 382 -24.23 10.57 -5.48
C SER A 382 -24.31 9.14 -6.03
N GLU A 383 -23.40 8.25 -5.66
CA GLU A 383 -23.42 6.86 -6.13
C GLU A 383 -24.56 6.05 -5.51
N VAL A 384 -24.77 6.23 -4.20
CA VAL A 384 -25.84 5.58 -3.44
C VAL A 384 -27.19 6.10 -3.94
N ALA A 385 -27.30 7.42 -4.12
CA ALA A 385 -28.50 8.05 -4.67
C ALA A 385 -28.80 7.60 -6.11
N ASN A 386 -27.78 7.48 -6.98
CA ASN A 386 -27.97 6.98 -8.35
C ASN A 386 -28.42 5.51 -8.37
N THR A 387 -27.89 4.68 -7.48
CA THR A 387 -28.29 3.28 -7.36
C THR A 387 -29.75 3.17 -6.94
N LEU A 388 -30.16 3.89 -5.89
CA LEU A 388 -31.55 3.89 -5.44
C LEU A 388 -32.48 4.50 -6.49
N ALA A 389 -32.11 5.61 -7.12
CA ALA A 389 -32.96 6.27 -8.11
C ALA A 389 -33.21 5.43 -9.38
N ARG A 390 -32.29 4.52 -9.74
CA ARG A 390 -32.42 3.68 -10.94
C ARG A 390 -33.10 2.34 -10.67
N ASP A 391 -33.10 1.87 -9.44
CA ASP A 391 -33.70 0.59 -9.04
C ASP A 391 -34.99 0.85 -8.24
N VAL A 392 -36.13 0.61 -8.89
CA VAL A 392 -37.47 0.85 -8.31
C VAL A 392 -37.68 0.01 -7.05
N TYR A 393 -37.16 -1.21 -7.01
CA TYR A 393 -37.32 -2.09 -5.85
C TYR A 393 -36.48 -1.59 -4.67
N LEU A 394 -35.20 -1.30 -4.90
CA LEU A 394 -34.33 -0.77 -3.85
C LEU A 394 -34.80 0.60 -3.35
N SER A 395 -35.30 1.47 -4.24
CA SER A 395 -35.92 2.75 -3.88
C SER A 395 -37.12 2.54 -2.96
N SER A 396 -38.07 1.67 -3.34
CA SER A 396 -39.24 1.38 -2.53
C SER A 396 -38.87 0.76 -1.17
N PHE A 397 -37.91 -0.17 -1.17
CA PHE A 397 -37.43 -0.82 0.05
C PHE A 397 -36.74 0.18 0.98
N TYR A 398 -35.95 1.11 0.43
CA TYR A 398 -35.30 2.19 1.17
C TYR A 398 -36.32 3.15 1.79
N GLU A 399 -37.31 3.61 1.02
CA GLU A 399 -38.36 4.52 1.51
C GLU A 399 -39.21 3.86 2.61
N GLU A 400 -39.52 2.56 2.45
CA GLU A 400 -40.21 1.81 3.49
C GLU A 400 -39.37 1.71 4.77
N ALA A 401 -38.07 1.47 4.67
CA ALA A 401 -37.17 1.45 5.82
C ALA A 401 -37.04 2.84 6.47
N LEU A 402 -36.94 3.89 5.66
CA LEU A 402 -36.83 5.29 6.10
C LEU A 402 -38.10 5.75 6.84
N SER A 403 -39.27 5.26 6.44
CA SER A 403 -40.53 5.54 7.14
C SER A 403 -40.56 4.96 8.57
N ARG A 404 -39.70 3.98 8.87
CA ARG A 404 -39.62 3.28 10.16
C ARG A 404 -38.46 3.77 11.04
N LEU A 405 -37.39 4.31 10.44
CA LEU A 405 -36.24 4.88 11.15
C LEU A 405 -35.71 6.11 10.40
N ASN A 406 -35.59 7.24 11.10
CA ASN A 406 -34.98 8.45 10.55
C ASN A 406 -33.44 8.38 10.55
N SER A 407 -32.87 7.47 9.77
CA SER A 407 -31.43 7.30 9.56
C SER A 407 -31.11 7.21 8.07
N PRO A 408 -31.23 8.33 7.33
CA PRO A 408 -31.25 8.32 5.86
C PRO A 408 -29.98 7.75 5.24
N VAL A 409 -28.80 8.10 5.77
CA VAL A 409 -27.50 7.63 5.26
C VAL A 409 -27.22 6.19 5.69
N GLY A 410 -27.50 5.83 6.95
CA GLY A 410 -27.28 4.48 7.47
C GLY A 410 -28.11 3.44 6.73
N LEU A 411 -29.39 3.72 6.54
CA LEU A 411 -30.31 2.88 5.78
C LEU A 411 -29.91 2.78 4.30
N ALA A 412 -29.56 3.90 3.66
CA ALA A 412 -29.20 3.90 2.24
C ALA A 412 -27.95 3.04 1.98
N ASN A 413 -26.96 3.10 2.88
CA ASN A 413 -25.77 2.26 2.80
C ASN A 413 -26.08 0.78 3.04
N MET A 414 -26.95 0.46 3.99
CA MET A 414 -27.35 -0.94 4.24
C MET A 414 -28.10 -1.53 3.04
N VAL A 415 -29.04 -0.76 2.46
CA VAL A 415 -29.86 -1.18 1.32
C VAL A 415 -29.00 -1.33 0.05
N THR A 416 -28.14 -0.36 -0.26
CA THR A 416 -27.34 -0.40 -1.50
C THR A 416 -26.16 -1.37 -1.46
N ASN A 417 -25.69 -1.77 -0.28
CA ASN A 417 -24.56 -2.71 -0.17
C ASN A 417 -24.99 -4.12 0.18
N GLU A 418 -25.80 -4.31 1.23
CA GLU A 418 -26.10 -5.65 1.76
C GLU A 418 -27.39 -6.19 1.11
N VAL A 419 -28.48 -5.41 1.08
CA VAL A 419 -29.76 -5.84 0.48
C VAL A 419 -29.64 -6.01 -1.04
N ALA A 420 -28.99 -5.06 -1.73
CA ALA A 420 -28.74 -5.15 -3.17
C ALA A 420 -27.85 -6.35 -3.53
N ARG A 421 -26.88 -6.70 -2.69
CA ARG A 421 -26.04 -7.89 -2.89
C ARG A 421 -26.86 -9.16 -2.79
N GLU A 422 -27.77 -9.25 -1.82
CA GLU A 422 -28.62 -10.42 -1.63
C GLU A 422 -29.61 -10.61 -2.80
N LEU A 423 -30.25 -9.53 -3.25
CA LEU A 423 -31.15 -9.55 -4.41
C LEU A 423 -30.45 -9.99 -5.70
N LYS A 424 -29.14 -9.70 -5.84
CA LYS A 424 -28.35 -10.13 -7.00
C LYS A 424 -27.97 -11.61 -6.94
N GLN A 425 -27.88 -12.19 -5.73
CA GLN A 425 -27.51 -13.59 -5.51
C GLN A 425 -28.73 -14.52 -5.62
N MET A 426 -29.89 -14.08 -5.15
CA MET A 426 -31.13 -14.84 -5.28
C MET A 426 -31.80 -14.53 -6.63
N GLN A 427 -31.91 -15.51 -7.52
CA GLN A 427 -32.63 -15.38 -8.81
C GLN A 427 -34.17 -15.20 -8.63
N THR A 428 -34.64 -14.84 -7.43
CA THR A 428 -36.04 -14.69 -7.02
C THR A 428 -36.25 -13.36 -6.30
N SER A 429 -37.34 -12.66 -6.61
CA SER A 429 -37.67 -11.32 -6.08
C SER A 429 -38.23 -11.30 -4.64
N GLU A 430 -38.19 -12.42 -3.91
CA GLU A 430 -38.74 -12.53 -2.55
C GLU A 430 -37.61 -12.62 -1.52
N LEU A 431 -37.42 -11.53 -0.76
CA LEU A 431 -36.54 -11.50 0.39
C LEU A 431 -37.22 -12.14 1.60
N LYS A 432 -36.47 -12.92 2.38
CA LYS A 432 -36.94 -13.52 3.64
C LYS A 432 -37.05 -12.51 4.79
N PHE A 433 -36.55 -11.30 4.60
CA PHE A 433 -36.56 -10.22 5.58
C PHE A 433 -37.19 -8.97 4.97
N SER A 434 -37.75 -8.12 5.83
CA SER A 434 -38.45 -6.89 5.46
C SER A 434 -37.59 -5.64 5.64
N ALA A 435 -38.01 -4.54 5.02
CA ALA A 435 -37.44 -3.22 5.25
C ALA A 435 -37.48 -2.80 6.73
N GLY A 436 -38.42 -3.34 7.51
CA GLY A 436 -38.59 -3.04 8.94
C GLY A 436 -37.52 -3.71 9.78
N GLN A 437 -37.16 -4.95 9.43
CA GLN A 437 -36.04 -5.64 10.06
C GLN A 437 -34.71 -4.97 9.72
N ILE A 438 -34.54 -4.44 8.50
CA ILE A 438 -33.36 -3.63 8.15
C ILE A 438 -33.32 -2.32 8.96
N ALA A 439 -34.45 -1.66 9.14
CA ALA A 439 -34.52 -0.47 9.98
C ALA A 439 -34.17 -0.78 11.45
N GLN A 440 -34.65 -1.89 12.02
CA GLN A 440 -34.27 -2.31 13.36
C GLN A 440 -32.77 -2.62 13.47
N LEU A 441 -32.19 -3.32 12.49
CA LEU A 441 -30.76 -3.62 12.48
C LEU A 441 -29.89 -2.35 12.44
N VAL A 442 -30.26 -1.38 11.59
CA VAL A 442 -29.56 -0.08 11.53
C VAL A 442 -29.76 0.72 12.81
N LYS A 443 -30.95 0.67 13.43
CA LYS A 443 -31.19 1.28 14.73
C LYS A 443 -30.24 0.74 15.81
N MET A 444 -30.03 -0.57 15.86
CA MET A 444 -29.11 -1.20 16.82
C MET A 444 -27.64 -0.80 16.59
N LEU A 445 -27.26 -0.47 15.35
CA LEU A 445 -25.96 0.09 15.03
C LEU A 445 -25.84 1.55 15.48
N ASP A 446 -26.86 2.36 15.18
CA ASP A 446 -26.89 3.79 15.52
C ASP A 446 -26.89 4.00 17.05
N GLU A 447 -27.53 3.10 17.79
CA GLU A 447 -27.57 3.07 19.26
C GLU A 447 -26.33 2.43 19.91
N GLU A 448 -25.33 2.00 19.11
CA GLU A 448 -24.13 1.27 19.57
C GLU A 448 -24.43 -0.03 20.37
N THR A 449 -25.65 -0.58 20.25
CA THR A 449 -26.07 -1.85 20.88
C THR A 449 -25.31 -3.05 20.31
N ILE A 450 -24.93 -2.97 19.04
CA ILE A 450 -24.09 -3.95 18.33
C ILE A 450 -23.02 -3.26 17.51
N SER A 451 -21.89 -3.95 17.29
CA SER A 451 -20.82 -3.44 16.45
C SER A 451 -21.11 -3.65 14.95
N SER A 452 -20.45 -2.89 14.06
CA SER A 452 -20.57 -3.06 12.60
C SER A 452 -20.23 -4.48 12.13
N LYS A 453 -19.35 -5.18 12.85
CA LYS A 453 -19.01 -6.59 12.57
C LYS A 453 -20.17 -7.51 12.94
N ILE A 454 -20.80 -7.27 14.09
CA ILE A 454 -21.95 -8.05 14.56
C ILE A 454 -23.15 -7.82 13.67
N ALA A 455 -23.41 -6.58 13.22
CA ALA A 455 -24.52 -6.31 12.32
C ALA A 455 -24.44 -7.10 11.00
N LYS A 456 -23.24 -7.34 10.46
CA LYS A 456 -23.06 -8.23 9.30
C LYS A 456 -23.44 -9.68 9.61
N GLN A 457 -23.05 -10.18 10.78
CA GLN A 457 -23.39 -11.52 11.22
C GLN A 457 -24.90 -11.68 11.44
N VAL A 458 -25.55 -10.66 12.01
CA VAL A 458 -27.00 -10.64 12.21
C VAL A 458 -27.70 -10.58 10.85
N PHE A 459 -27.24 -9.74 9.93
CA PHE A 459 -27.78 -9.66 8.56
C PHE A 459 -27.68 -11.02 7.83
N GLU A 460 -26.52 -11.68 7.86
CA GLU A 460 -26.34 -13.01 7.24
C GLU A 460 -27.29 -14.07 7.80
N GLU A 461 -27.63 -13.97 9.09
CA GLU A 461 -28.60 -14.87 9.72
C GLU A 461 -30.03 -14.51 9.32
N MET A 462 -30.37 -13.22 9.31
CA MET A 462 -31.67 -12.71 8.82
C MET A 462 -31.94 -13.17 7.38
N VAL A 463 -30.93 -13.18 6.52
CA VAL A 463 -31.03 -13.70 5.14
C VAL A 463 -31.42 -15.18 5.13
N LYS A 464 -30.91 -15.98 6.06
CA LYS A 464 -31.14 -17.43 6.09
C LYS A 464 -32.49 -17.77 6.71
N SER A 465 -32.79 -17.23 7.89
CA SER A 465 -33.94 -17.60 8.70
C SER A 465 -35.16 -16.70 8.52
N GLY A 466 -34.96 -15.42 8.18
CA GLY A 466 -36.01 -14.41 8.17
C GLY A 466 -36.37 -13.88 9.55
N ASP A 467 -35.64 -14.25 10.61
CA ASP A 467 -35.94 -13.86 11.99
C ASP A 467 -35.67 -12.36 12.23
N ASP A 468 -36.27 -11.83 13.31
CA ASP A 468 -36.07 -10.44 13.73
C ASP A 468 -34.63 -10.22 14.25
N PRO A 469 -33.93 -9.14 13.86
CA PRO A 469 -32.57 -8.86 14.30
C PRO A 469 -32.42 -8.78 15.81
N ILE A 470 -33.44 -8.32 16.54
CA ILE A 470 -33.41 -8.25 18.00
C ILE A 470 -33.37 -9.66 18.59
N GLN A 471 -34.22 -10.57 18.08
CA GLN A 471 -34.26 -11.96 18.51
C GLN A 471 -32.93 -12.68 18.22
N ILE A 472 -32.34 -12.45 17.04
CA ILE A 472 -31.04 -13.03 16.67
C ILE A 472 -29.95 -12.56 17.65
N VAL A 473 -29.95 -11.27 18.01
CA VAL A 473 -28.96 -10.70 18.93
C VAL A 473 -29.16 -11.23 20.36
N GLU A 474 -30.39 -11.38 20.83
CA GLU A 474 -30.72 -11.94 22.14
C GLU A 474 -30.33 -13.42 22.24
N VAL A 475 -30.75 -14.25 21.29
CA VAL A 475 -30.49 -15.71 21.29
C VAL A 475 -29.00 -16.02 21.20
N ARG A 476 -28.23 -15.22 20.45
CA ARG A 476 -26.78 -15.42 20.28
C ARG A 476 -25.94 -14.61 21.28
N GLY A 477 -26.58 -13.86 22.18
CA GLY A 477 -25.93 -13.00 23.16
C GLY A 477 -24.94 -12.02 22.53
N LEU A 478 -25.31 -11.41 21.39
CA LEU A 478 -24.44 -10.56 20.57
C LEU A 478 -24.45 -9.09 21.00
N VAL A 479 -25.00 -8.77 22.16
CA VAL A 479 -24.99 -7.40 22.70
C VAL A 479 -23.56 -6.96 22.98
N GLN A 480 -23.27 -5.71 22.65
CA GLN A 480 -21.96 -5.12 22.84
C GLN A 480 -21.65 -4.96 24.34
N ILE A 481 -20.53 -5.54 24.78
CA ILE A 481 -20.03 -5.44 26.15
C ILE A 481 -19.26 -4.13 26.27
N SER A 482 -19.74 -3.24 27.13
CA SER A 482 -19.08 -1.95 27.42
C SER A 482 -18.68 -1.80 28.90
N ASP A 483 -19.06 -2.74 29.76
CA ASP A 483 -18.70 -2.70 31.19
C ASP A 483 -17.21 -3.06 31.39
N PRO A 484 -16.38 -2.16 31.95
CA PRO A 484 -15.00 -2.47 32.30
C PRO A 484 -14.83 -3.71 33.17
N ALA A 485 -15.79 -4.03 34.06
CA ALA A 485 -15.70 -5.20 34.93
C ALA A 485 -15.69 -6.54 34.15
N GLU A 486 -16.33 -6.57 32.97
CA GLU A 486 -16.33 -7.74 32.08
C GLU A 486 -15.12 -7.75 31.13
N ILE A 487 -14.61 -6.58 30.75
CA ILE A 487 -13.53 -6.45 29.76
C ILE A 487 -12.14 -6.58 30.41
N LEU A 488 -11.95 -6.06 31.63
CA LEU A 488 -10.67 -6.04 32.34
C LEU A 488 -10.07 -7.44 32.57
N PRO A 489 -10.83 -8.47 33.01
CA PRO A 489 -10.27 -9.82 33.17
C PRO A 489 -9.68 -10.39 31.87
N ILE A 490 -10.32 -10.09 30.72
CA ILE A 490 -9.90 -10.54 29.39
C ILE A 490 -8.63 -9.81 28.95
N ILE A 491 -8.55 -8.50 29.23
CA ILE A 491 -7.34 -7.71 28.99
C ILE A 491 -6.17 -8.28 29.81
N ASP A 492 -6.39 -8.57 31.09
CA ASP A 492 -5.37 -9.09 32.00
C ASP A 492 -4.85 -10.46 31.54
N GLU A 493 -5.72 -11.36 31.10
CA GLU A 493 -5.35 -12.64 30.54
C GLU A 493 -4.51 -12.49 29.25
N ILE A 494 -4.90 -11.59 28.34
CA ILE A 494 -4.17 -11.35 27.08
C ILE A 494 -2.79 -10.74 27.36
N ILE A 495 -2.69 -9.81 28.31
CA ILE A 495 -1.41 -9.23 28.74
C ILE A 495 -0.50 -10.30 29.34
N ALA A 496 -1.03 -11.14 30.23
CA ALA A 496 -0.29 -12.24 30.86
C ALA A 496 0.25 -13.25 29.84
N ASN A 497 -0.54 -13.55 28.79
CA ASN A 497 -0.16 -14.49 27.74
C ASN A 497 0.83 -13.93 26.70
N HIS A 498 1.16 -12.63 26.75
CA HIS A 498 2.08 -11.99 25.79
C HIS A 498 3.17 -11.13 26.47
N PRO A 499 3.97 -11.70 27.40
CA PRO A 499 4.92 -10.93 28.20
C PRO A 499 5.98 -10.20 27.37
N ASP A 500 6.44 -10.81 26.27
CA ASP A 500 7.42 -10.19 25.35
C ASP A 500 6.88 -8.94 24.66
N ASN A 501 5.60 -8.94 24.30
CA ASN A 501 4.95 -7.79 23.68
C ASN A 501 4.68 -6.69 24.70
N VAL A 502 4.42 -7.05 25.96
CA VAL A 502 4.33 -6.07 27.07
C VAL A 502 5.69 -5.41 27.30
N ALA A 503 6.77 -6.19 27.33
CA ALA A 503 8.13 -5.67 27.49
C ALA A 503 8.51 -4.71 26.34
N LYS A 504 8.21 -5.08 25.09
CA LYS A 504 8.42 -4.22 23.91
C LYS A 504 7.58 -2.94 23.96
N PHE A 505 6.34 -3.02 24.44
CA PHE A 505 5.48 -1.85 24.62
C PHE A 505 6.05 -0.90 25.67
N LYS A 506 6.47 -1.43 26.84
CA LYS A 506 7.13 -0.66 27.91
C LYS A 506 8.48 -0.08 27.50
N ALA A 507 9.19 -0.72 26.57
CA ALA A 507 10.41 -0.20 25.94
C ALA A 507 10.16 0.90 24.90
N GLY A 508 8.91 1.35 24.71
CA GLY A 508 8.55 2.49 23.88
C GLY A 508 7.86 2.15 22.55
N ASN A 509 7.60 0.87 22.25
CA ASN A 509 6.88 0.48 21.04
C ASN A 509 5.35 0.63 21.21
N THR A 510 4.87 1.86 21.17
CA THR A 510 3.44 2.20 21.36
C THR A 510 2.51 1.63 20.28
N LYS A 511 3.05 1.15 19.14
CA LYS A 511 2.27 0.50 18.08
C LYS A 511 1.65 -0.83 18.53
N LEU A 512 2.19 -1.45 19.58
CA LEU A 512 1.66 -2.70 20.14
C LEU A 512 0.31 -2.50 20.86
N LEU A 513 -0.11 -1.26 21.16
CA LEU A 513 -1.45 -0.98 21.67
C LEU A 513 -2.53 -1.59 20.75
N GLY A 514 -2.39 -1.41 19.43
CA GLY A 514 -3.32 -1.95 18.45
C GLY A 514 -3.33 -3.49 18.39
N PHE A 515 -2.21 -4.13 18.71
CA PHE A 515 -2.14 -5.59 18.83
C PHE A 515 -2.99 -6.08 20.00
N PHE A 516 -2.81 -5.50 21.20
CA PHE A 516 -3.57 -5.89 22.39
C PHE A 516 -5.07 -5.60 22.24
N VAL A 517 -5.43 -4.43 21.70
CA VAL A 517 -6.84 -4.10 21.37
C VAL A 517 -7.43 -5.12 20.38
N GLY A 518 -6.66 -5.50 19.35
CA GLY A 518 -7.09 -6.52 18.38
C GLY A 518 -7.31 -7.90 19.00
N GLN A 519 -6.46 -8.32 19.93
CA GLN A 519 -6.61 -9.59 20.65
C GLN A 519 -7.86 -9.59 21.54
N VAL A 520 -8.15 -8.49 22.25
CA VAL A 520 -9.34 -8.38 23.11
C VAL A 520 -10.62 -8.44 22.27
N LEU A 521 -10.64 -7.73 21.14
CA LEU A 521 -11.78 -7.80 20.21
C LEU A 521 -11.93 -9.19 19.58
N LYS A 522 -10.83 -9.92 19.35
CA LYS A 522 -10.88 -11.30 18.86
C LYS A 522 -11.41 -12.26 19.91
N SER A 523 -10.93 -12.16 21.15
CA SER A 523 -11.31 -13.04 22.27
C SER A 523 -12.77 -12.88 22.66
N THR A 524 -13.33 -11.68 22.51
CA THR A 524 -14.76 -11.40 22.78
C THR A 524 -15.66 -11.65 21.56
N GLY A 525 -15.14 -12.22 20.48
CA GLY A 525 -15.91 -12.44 19.24
C GLY A 525 -16.36 -11.14 18.55
N GLY A 526 -15.79 -9.99 18.93
CA GLY A 526 -16.20 -8.66 18.48
C GLY A 526 -17.31 -8.02 19.30
N LYS A 527 -17.67 -8.60 20.46
CA LYS A 527 -18.68 -8.07 21.38
C LYS A 527 -18.14 -6.91 22.23
N ALA A 528 -16.85 -6.85 22.53
CA ALA A 528 -16.34 -5.74 23.34
C ALA A 528 -16.35 -4.41 22.56
N ASN A 529 -16.75 -3.33 23.23
CA ASN A 529 -16.80 -2.00 22.65
C ASN A 529 -15.38 -1.52 22.27
N PRO A 530 -15.10 -1.25 20.98
CA PRO A 530 -13.75 -0.88 20.54
C PRO A 530 -13.19 0.38 21.20
N LYS A 531 -14.04 1.35 21.56
CA LYS A 531 -13.60 2.58 22.23
C LYS A 531 -13.15 2.26 23.67
N VAL A 532 -14.01 1.57 24.42
CA VAL A 532 -13.75 1.17 25.82
C VAL A 532 -12.54 0.25 25.91
N VAL A 533 -12.41 -0.74 25.02
CA VAL A 533 -11.24 -1.63 24.97
C VAL A 533 -9.95 -0.83 24.73
N ASN A 534 -9.97 0.17 23.85
CA ASN A 534 -8.78 0.98 23.57
C ASN A 534 -8.32 1.74 24.81
N GLU A 535 -9.26 2.34 25.53
CA GLU A 535 -9.00 3.07 26.78
C GLU A 535 -8.46 2.14 27.88
N LEU A 536 -9.15 1.03 28.16
CA LEU A 536 -8.77 0.09 29.21
C LEU A 536 -7.43 -0.62 28.92
N VAL A 537 -7.18 -1.01 27.67
CA VAL A 537 -5.89 -1.61 27.28
C VAL A 537 -4.76 -0.59 27.41
N ALA A 538 -4.99 0.67 27.03
CA ALA A 538 -3.99 1.73 27.18
C ALA A 538 -3.70 2.05 28.64
N GLU A 539 -4.70 1.99 29.51
CA GLU A 539 -4.54 2.17 30.96
C GLU A 539 -3.79 0.99 31.59
N ARG A 540 -4.10 -0.24 31.20
CA ARG A 540 -3.52 -1.44 31.80
C ARG A 540 -2.09 -1.76 31.37
N LEU A 541 -1.68 -1.27 30.20
CA LEU A 541 -0.31 -1.43 29.67
C LEU A 541 0.67 -0.36 30.15
N ARG A 542 0.18 0.76 30.71
CA ARG A 542 1.01 1.75 31.43
C ARG A 542 1.46 1.16 32.76
#